data_AF-A0A355A1L1-F1
#
_entry.id   AF-A0A355A1L1-F1
#
_cell.length_a   1.000
_cell.length_b   1.000
_cell.length_c   1.000
_cell.angle_alpha   90.00
_cell.angle_beta   90.00
_cell.angle_gamma   90.00
#
_symmetry.space_group_name_H-M   'P 1'
#
loop_
_entity.id
_entity.type
_entity.pdbx_description
1 polymer ?
#
loop_
_entity_poly.entity_id
_entity_poly.type
_entity_poly.pdbx_seq_one_letter_code
_entity_poly.pdbx_strand_id
1 'polypeptide(L)' 'MRKLLNVLYVTSPEAYLAKDGENVLVLVGEETKLRIPVHNLEGIVCFGYTGASPALMHLCV' A
#
# COMPACT_ATOMS: atom_id res chain seq x y z
N MET A 1 12.20 -0.56 18.71
CA MET A 1 11.91 -1.08 17.35
C MET A 1 12.69 -0.26 16.35
N ARG A 2 13.41 -0.91 15.42
CA ARG A 2 14.16 -0.20 14.37
C ARG A 2 13.16 0.30 13.32
N LYS A 3 13.08 1.62 13.10
CA LYS A 3 12.28 2.16 11.98
C LYS A 3 12.95 1.77 10.67
N LEU A 4 12.20 1.12 9.79
CA LEU A 4 12.62 0.87 8.41
C LEU A 4 12.04 2.01 7.55
N LEU A 5 12.94 2.79 6.95
CA LEU A 5 12.61 3.96 6.13
C LEU A 5 12.25 3.56 4.70
N ASN A 6 11.46 2.49 4.53
CA ASN A 6 11.10 1.98 3.22
C ASN A 6 9.91 2.75 2.68
N VAL A 7 10.03 3.26 1.46
CA VAL A 7 8.92 3.89 0.74
C VAL A 7 8.43 2.97 -0.37
N LEU A 8 7.13 2.68 -0.39
CA LEU A 8 6.51 1.90 -1.46
C LEU A 8 6.11 2.82 -2.61
N TYR A 9 6.78 2.69 -3.75
CA TYR A 9 6.44 3.40 -4.98
C TYR A 9 5.51 2.54 -5.83
N VAL A 10 4.28 3.00 -6.04
CA VAL A 10 3.25 2.32 -6.84
C VAL A 10 3.16 3.02 -8.19
N THR A 11 3.74 2.41 -9.22
CA THR A 11 3.85 2.99 -10.57
C THR A 11 2.89 2.39 -11.59
N SER A 12 2.19 1.30 -11.22
CA SER A 12 1.20 0.66 -12.07
C SER A 12 -0.12 1.45 -12.06
N PRO A 13 -0.60 1.98 -13.21
CA PRO A 13 -1.80 2.82 -13.26
C PRO A 13 -3.08 2.09 -12.81
N GLU A 14 -3.14 0.78 -13.04
CA GLU A 14 -4.28 -0.08 -12.67
C GLU A 14 -4.20 -0.61 -11.24
N ALA A 15 -3.21 -0.19 -10.47
CA ALA A 15 -3.11 -0.63 -9.08
C ALA A 15 -4.28 -0.07 -8.27
N TYR A 16 -4.69 -0.82 -7.25
CA TYR A 16 -5.57 -0.39 -6.17
C TYR A 16 -4.99 -0.82 -4.83
N LEU A 17 -5.00 0.09 -3.85
CA LEU A 17 -4.42 -0.17 -2.54
C LEU A 17 -5.47 -0.53 -1.50
N ALA A 18 -5.28 -1.67 -0.84
CA ALA A 18 -6.20 -2.18 0.17
C ALA A 18 -5.50 -2.54 1.48
N LYS A 19 -6.29 -2.78 2.52
CA LYS A 19 -5.83 -3.25 3.84
C LYS A 19 -6.24 -4.72 4.04
N ASP A 20 -5.34 -5.51 4.59
CA ASP A 20 -5.64 -6.84 5.15
C ASP A 20 -4.87 -7.02 6.47
N GLY A 21 -5.59 -6.96 7.58
CA GLY A 21 -4.99 -6.87 8.92
C GLY A 21 -4.11 -5.62 9.03
N GLU A 22 -2.84 -5.81 9.39
CA GLU A 22 -1.82 -4.74 9.44
C GLU A 22 -0.97 -4.66 8.16
N ASN A 23 -1.44 -5.24 7.06
CA ASN A 23 -0.73 -5.22 5.78
C ASN A 23 -1.37 -4.27 4.78
N VAL A 24 -0.51 -3.68 3.96
CA VAL A 24 -0.85 -2.99 2.72
C VAL A 24 -0.85 -4.00 1.58
N LEU A 25 -1.90 -3.97 0.76
CA LEU A 25 -2.05 -4.79 -0.44
C LEU A 25 -1.98 -3.90 -1.66
N VAL A 26 -1.28 -4.39 -2.67
CA VAL A 26 -1.32 -3.82 -4.02
C VAL A 26 -2.05 -4.82 -4.90
N LEU A 27 -3.27 -4.46 -5.30
CA LEU A 27 -4.08 -5.23 -6.24
C LEU A 27 -3.89 -4.67 -7.64
N VAL A 28 -3.77 -5.52 -8.65
CA VAL A 28 -3.80 -5.13 -10.06
C VAL A 28 -4.78 -6.07 -10.76
N GLY A 29 -5.92 -5.54 -11.21
CA GLY A 29 -7.05 -6.36 -11.61
C GLY A 29 -7.60 -7.18 -10.44
N GLU A 30 -7.72 -8.50 -10.61
CA GLU A 30 -8.19 -9.44 -9.57
C GLU A 30 -7.04 -10.08 -8.78
N GLU A 31 -5.79 -9.68 -9.02
CA GLU A 31 -4.62 -10.33 -8.45
C GLU A 31 -3.94 -9.45 -7.38
N THR A 32 -3.62 -10.04 -6.23
CA THR A 32 -2.76 -9.43 -5.21
C THR A 32 -1.29 -9.55 -5.63
N LYS A 33 -0.73 -8.47 -6.16
CA LYS A 33 0.67 -8.42 -6.59
C LYS A 33 1.65 -8.27 -5.44
N LEU A 34 1.25 -7.60 -4.37
CA LEU A 34 2.10 -7.35 -3.21
C LEU A 34 1.28 -7.35 -1.92
N ARG A 35 1.88 -7.89 -0.86
CA ARG A 35 1.39 -7.78 0.52
C ARG A 35 2.58 -7.47 1.44
N ILE A 36 2.56 -6.32 2.10
CA ILE A 36 3.64 -5.88 2.99
C ILE A 36 3.07 -5.39 4.32
N PRO A 37 3.67 -5.74 5.47
CA PRO A 37 3.29 -5.17 6.76
C PRO A 37 3.53 -3.67 6.82
N VAL A 38 2.57 -2.90 7.34
CA VAL A 38 2.66 -1.43 7.39
C VAL A 38 3.81 -0.94 8.25
N HIS A 39 4.17 -1.66 9.32
CA HIS A 39 5.29 -1.27 10.20
C HIS A 39 6.66 -1.33 9.50
N ASN A 40 6.74 -1.94 8.32
CA ASN A 40 7.94 -1.94 7.48
C ASN A 40 8.03 -0.73 6.54
N LEU A 41 6.96 0.06 6.43
CA LEU A 41 6.86 1.20 5.53
C LEU A 41 6.89 2.51 6.31
N GLU A 42 7.63 3.48 5.79
CA GLU A 42 7.57 4.88 6.20
C GLU A 42 6.54 5.66 5.39
N GLY A 43 6.34 5.29 4.12
CA GLY A 43 5.41 5.98 3.25
C GLY A 43 5.05 5.18 2.01
N ILE A 44 4.01 5.64 1.33
CA ILE A 44 3.52 5.09 0.07
C ILE A 44 3.34 6.26 -0.89
N VAL A 45 3.87 6.13 -2.11
CA VAL A 45 3.75 7.14 -3.17
C VAL A 45 3.11 6.49 -4.39
N CYS A 46 1.95 7.02 -4.80
CA CYS A 46 1.20 6.52 -5.95
C CYS A 46 1.38 7.41 -7.17
N PHE A 47 1.73 6.81 -8.32
CA PHE A 47 1.87 7.48 -9.61
C PHE A 47 0.70 7.05 -10.51
N GLY A 48 -0.42 7.77 -10.41
CA GLY A 48 -1.61 7.48 -11.21
C GLY A 48 -2.90 7.79 -10.46
N TYR A 49 -4.03 7.44 -11.07
CA TYR A 49 -5.37 7.58 -10.48
C TYR A 49 -5.73 6.44 -9.51
N THR A 50 -4.77 5.55 -9.22
CA THR A 50 -4.86 4.44 -8.28
C THR A 50 -5.52 4.87 -6.98
N GLY A 51 -6.73 4.36 -6.73
CA GLY A 51 -7.44 4.58 -5.48
C GLY A 51 -6.81 3.82 -4.31
N ALA A 52 -7.08 4.29 -3.11
CA ALA A 52 -6.79 3.58 -1.86
C ALA A 52 -8.09 3.36 -1.09
N SER A 53 -8.22 2.19 -0.46
CA SER A 53 -9.38 1.91 0.38
C SER A 53 -9.39 2.82 1.62
N PRO A 54 -10.57 3.26 2.10
CA PRO A 54 -10.65 4.05 3.34
C PRO A 54 -10.02 3.34 4.54
N ALA A 55 -10.09 2.01 4.59
CA ALA A 55 -9.49 1.20 5.64
C ALA A 55 -7.95 1.27 5.63
N LEU A 56 -7.33 1.30 4.44
CA LEU A 56 -5.90 1.54 4.30
C LEU A 56 -5.54 2.98 4.67
N MET A 57 -6.33 3.97 4.23
CA MET A 57 -6.07 5.37 4.59
C MET A 57 -6.09 5.58 6.11
N HIS A 58 -6.97 4.89 6.83
CA HIS A 58 -6.99 4.88 8.30
C HIS A 58 -5.73 4.25 8.91
N LEU A 59 -5.07 3.32 8.21
CA LEU A 59 -3.81 2.71 8.63
C LEU A 59 -2.61 3.66 8.46
N CYS A 60 -2.76 4.70 7.63
CA CYS A 60 -1.71 5.66 7.28
C CYS A 60 -1.75 6.94 8.13
N VAL A 61 -2.65 7.03 9.12
CA VAL A 61 -2.80 8.21 10.01
C VAL A 61 -1.83 8.16 11.18
#